data_AF-A0A355TXF2-F1
#
_entry.id   AF-A0A355TXF2-F1
#
_cell.length_a   1.000
_cell.length_b   1.000
_cell.length_c   1.000
_cell.angle_alpha   90.00
_cell.angle_beta   90.00
_cell.angle_gamma   90.00
#
_symmetry.space_group_name_H-M   'P 1'
#
loop_
_entity.id
_entity.type
_entity.pdbx_description
1 polymer ?
#
loop_
_entity_poly.entity_id
_entity_poly.type
_entity_poly.pdbx_seq_one_letter_code
_entity_poly.pdbx_strand_id
1 'polypeptide(L)'
;VPFRDAYKATGELVARCIELGTDLENLSMDEYKKVCDVFNEDVYNAISLEKCVNERTAFGGPASENVRAQAQRVAEIAEKL
;
A
#
# COMPACT_ATOMS: atom_id res chain seq x y z
N VAL A 1 -0.30 -2.18 -16.45
CA VAL A 1 -0.09 -3.65 -16.49
C VAL A 1 -1.41 -4.33 -16.20
N PRO A 2 -1.82 -5.42 -16.88
CA PRO A 2 -3.02 -6.17 -16.52
C PRO A 2 -2.92 -6.74 -15.09
N PHE A 3 -4.07 -6.88 -14.41
CA PHE A 3 -4.11 -7.28 -13.00
C PHE A 3 -3.40 -8.61 -12.71
N ARG A 4 -3.62 -9.62 -13.57
CA ARG A 4 -3.02 -10.95 -13.39
C ARG A 4 -1.50 -10.92 -13.48
N ASP A 5 -0.97 -10.11 -14.39
CA ASP A 5 0.47 -9.97 -14.59
C ASP A 5 1.10 -9.19 -13.43
N ALA A 6 0.43 -8.14 -12.95
CA ALA A 6 0.85 -7.41 -11.76
C ALA A 6 0.87 -8.31 -10.51
N TYR A 7 -0.19 -9.10 -10.29
CA TYR A 7 -0.25 -10.04 -9.16
C TYR A 7 0.87 -11.08 -9.21
N LYS A 8 1.16 -11.62 -10.39
CA LYS A 8 2.26 -12.56 -10.59
C LYS A 8 3.61 -11.90 -10.28
N ALA A 9 3.86 -10.70 -10.80
CA ALA A 9 5.08 -9.95 -10.55
C ALA A 9 5.29 -9.67 -9.05
N THR A 10 4.24 -9.29 -8.32
CA THR A 10 4.32 -9.11 -6.86
C THR A 10 4.71 -10.40 -6.15
N GLY A 11 4.16 -11.55 -6.55
CA GLY A 11 4.55 -12.84 -5.98
C GLY A 11 6.03 -13.19 -6.20
N GLU A 12 6.55 -12.92 -7.41
CA GLU A 12 7.97 -13.12 -7.73
C GLU A 12 8.88 -12.18 -6.93
N LEU A 13 8.48 -10.92 -6.71
CA LEU A 13 9.22 -9.98 -5.86
C LEU A 13 9.28 -10.44 -4.41
N VAL A 14 8.16 -10.94 -3.86
CA VAL A 14 8.12 -11.47 -2.49
C VAL A 14 9.05 -12.68 -2.36
N ALA A 15 9.04 -13.60 -3.34
CA ALA A 15 9.95 -14.74 -3.36
C ALA A 15 11.43 -14.30 -3.37
N ARG A 16 11.79 -13.32 -4.20
CA ARG A 16 13.14 -12.72 -4.21
C ARG A 16 13.54 -12.09 -2.89
N CYS A 17 12.62 -11.35 -2.25
CA CYS A 17 12.88 -10.74 -0.95
C CYS A 17 13.23 -11.82 0.09
N ILE A 18 12.48 -12.93 0.10
CA ILE A 18 12.76 -14.08 0.97
C ILE A 18 14.12 -14.70 0.67
N GLU A 19 14.47 -14.91 -0.60
CA GLU A 19 15.77 -15.47 -1.00
C GLU A 19 16.96 -14.59 -0.60
N LEU A 20 16.80 -13.28 -0.71
CA LEU A 20 17.83 -12.29 -0.39
C LEU A 20 17.86 -11.87 1.08
N GLY A 21 16.90 -12.33 1.89
CA GLY A 21 16.78 -11.92 3.30
C GLY A 21 16.48 -10.43 3.48
N THR A 22 15.73 -9.84 2.54
CA THR A 22 15.32 -8.43 2.53
C THR A 22 13.79 -8.31 2.47
N ASP A 23 13.29 -7.09 2.39
CA ASP A 23 11.87 -6.77 2.20
C ASP A 23 11.66 -5.87 0.96
N LEU A 24 10.40 -5.57 0.64
CA LEU A 24 10.06 -4.76 -0.54
C LEU A 24 10.56 -3.32 -0.44
N GLU A 25 10.70 -2.78 0.77
CA GLU A 25 11.17 -1.40 0.99
C GLU A 25 12.68 -1.29 0.76
N ASN A 26 13.43 -2.36 1.05
CA ASN A 26 14.88 -2.43 0.96
C ASN A 26 15.38 -3.18 -0.29
N LEU A 27 14.50 -3.79 -1.08
CA LEU A 27 14.87 -4.44 -2.35
C LEU A 27 15.33 -3.39 -3.36
N SER A 28 16.48 -3.59 -4.01
CA SER A 28 17.05 -2.61 -4.93
C SER A 28 16.22 -2.46 -6.23
N MET A 29 16.30 -1.27 -6.85
CA MET A 29 15.58 -1.00 -8.09
C MET A 29 15.99 -1.94 -9.24
N ASP A 30 17.25 -2.38 -9.27
CA ASP A 30 17.71 -3.38 -10.22
C ASP A 30 17.00 -4.73 -10.04
N GLU A 31 16.75 -5.15 -8.80
CA GLU A 31 16.00 -6.39 -8.52
C GLU A 31 14.51 -6.26 -8.87
N TYR A 32 13.91 -5.08 -8.68
CA TYR A 32 12.57 -4.77 -9.14
C TYR A 32 12.45 -4.86 -10.66
N LYS A 33 13.36 -4.22 -11.39
CA LYS A 33 13.34 -4.18 -12.86
C LYS A 33 13.58 -5.53 -13.50
N LYS A 34 14.40 -6.39 -12.87
CA LYS A 34 14.56 -7.79 -13.27
C LYS A 34 13.25 -8.60 -13.25
N VAL A 35 12.23 -8.18 -12.48
CA VAL A 35 10.89 -8.81 -12.49
C VAL A 35 9.96 -8.10 -13.47
N CYS A 36 9.95 -6.75 -13.47
CA CYS A 36 9.16 -5.99 -14.43
C CYS A 36 9.80 -4.62 -14.70
N ASP A 37 10.09 -4.33 -15.97
CA ASP A 37 10.76 -3.09 -16.38
C ASP A 37 9.94 -1.80 -16.13
N VAL A 38 8.65 -1.93 -15.79
CA VAL A 38 7.76 -0.79 -15.53
C VAL A 38 7.96 -0.18 -14.14
N PHE A 39 8.69 -0.84 -13.24
CA PHE A 39 8.96 -0.32 -11.89
C PHE A 39 9.93 0.87 -11.93
N ASN A 40 9.64 1.89 -11.13
CA ASN A 40 10.47 3.06 -10.91
C ASN A 40 10.58 3.38 -9.41
N GLU A 41 11.42 4.35 -9.05
CA GLU A 41 11.68 4.81 -7.68
C GLU A 41 10.41 5.22 -6.90
N ASP A 42 9.33 5.55 -7.59
CA ASP A 42 8.05 5.89 -6.97
C ASP A 42 7.40 4.71 -6.24
N VAL A 43 7.81 3.47 -6.53
CA VAL A 43 7.34 2.26 -5.86
C VAL A 43 7.57 2.30 -4.35
N TYR A 44 8.73 2.79 -3.90
CA TYR A 44 9.08 2.85 -2.48
C TYR A 44 8.15 3.79 -1.72
N ASN A 45 7.76 4.89 -2.36
CA ASN A 45 6.76 5.79 -1.80
C ASN A 45 5.37 5.14 -1.82
N ALA A 46 4.99 4.51 -2.94
CA ALA A 46 3.68 3.87 -3.14
C ALA A 46 3.39 2.76 -2.12
N ILE A 47 4.39 1.96 -1.75
CA ILE A 47 4.23 0.86 -0.80
C ILE A 47 4.40 1.28 0.66
N SER A 48 4.76 2.53 0.94
CA SER A 48 4.93 3.02 2.31
C SER A 48 3.64 2.85 3.12
N LEU A 49 3.78 2.43 4.38
CA LEU A 49 2.65 2.18 5.27
C LEU A 49 1.72 3.41 5.39
N GLU A 50 2.30 4.60 5.53
CA GLU A 50 1.56 5.85 5.63
C GLU A 50 0.70 6.10 4.38
N LYS A 51 1.28 5.98 3.18
CA LYS A 51 0.55 6.18 1.94
C LYS A 51 -0.51 5.10 1.74
N CYS A 52 -0.18 3.84 2.00
CA CYS A 52 -1.10 2.72 1.89
C CYS A 52 -2.35 2.86 2.77
N VAL A 53 -2.23 3.47 3.95
CA VAL A 53 -3.37 3.74 4.85
C VAL A 53 -4.15 4.95 4.35
N ASN A 54 -3.47 6.05 4.02
CA ASN A 54 -4.13 7.30 3.66
C ASN A 54 -4.83 7.27 2.29
N GLU A 55 -4.38 6.43 1.35
CA GLU A 55 -5.05 6.28 0.04
C GLU A 55 -6.39 5.53 0.12
N ARG A 56 -6.71 4.87 1.24
CA ARG A 56 -7.98 4.16 1.42
C ARG A 56 -9.10 5.11 1.85
N THR A 57 -9.42 6.05 0.96
CA THR A 57 -10.37 7.15 1.17
C THR A 57 -11.83 6.77 0.87
N ALA A 58 -12.08 5.59 0.30
CA ALA A 58 -13.44 5.07 0.13
C ALA A 58 -14.21 5.10 1.46
N PHE A 59 -15.51 5.35 1.42
CA PHE A 59 -16.33 5.47 2.62
C PHE A 59 -16.17 4.27 3.56
N GLY A 60 -15.84 4.55 4.83
CA GLY A 60 -15.53 3.53 5.84
C GLY A 60 -14.09 2.98 5.80
N GLY A 61 -13.26 3.46 4.88
CA GLY A 61 -11.84 3.13 4.81
C GLY A 61 -11.02 3.77 5.94
N PRO A 62 -9.80 3.25 6.19
CA PRO A 62 -8.93 3.66 7.30
C PRO A 62 -8.17 4.98 7.09
N ALA A 63 -8.38 5.70 5.99
CA ALA A 63 -7.74 6.99 5.77
C ALA A 63 -7.98 7.93 6.95
N SER A 64 -6.97 8.72 7.33
CA SER A 64 -7.05 9.58 8.52
C SER A 64 -8.25 10.53 8.47
N GLU A 65 -8.59 11.07 7.29
CA GLU A 65 -9.77 11.90 7.08
C GLU A 65 -11.07 11.15 7.40
N ASN A 66 -11.19 9.89 6.96
CA ASN A 66 -12.36 9.06 7.18
C ASN A 66 -12.50 8.69 8.65
N VAL A 67 -11.40 8.36 9.32
CA VAL A 67 -11.41 8.05 10.76
C VAL A 67 -11.86 9.27 11.55
N ARG A 68 -11.38 10.47 11.23
CA ARG A 68 -11.83 11.71 11.89
C ARG A 68 -13.31 11.99 11.64
N ALA A 69 -13.76 11.88 10.39
CA ALA A 69 -15.16 12.10 10.04
C ALA A 69 -16.09 11.11 10.76
N GLN A 70 -15.69 9.83 10.84
CA GLN A 70 -16.47 8.82 11.56
C GLN A 70 -16.46 9.02 13.07
N ALA A 71 -15.32 9.40 13.65
CA ALA A 71 -15.24 9.74 15.07
C ALA A 71 -16.16 10.91 15.42
N GLN A 72 -16.16 11.97 14.60
CA GLN A 72 -17.06 13.11 14.76
C GLN A 72 -18.53 12.69 14.66
N ARG A 73 -18.89 11.92 13.63
CA ARG A 73 -20.26 11.41 13.45
C ARG A 73 -20.74 10.63 14.68
N VAL A 74 -19.88 9.77 15.25
CA VAL A 74 -20.23 8.99 16.45
C VAL A 74 -20.38 9.88 17.68
N ALA A 75 -19.52 10.88 17.85
CA ALA A 75 -19.63 11.85 18.94
C ALA A 75 -20.96 12.61 18.89
N GLU A 76 -21.37 13.11 17.71
CA GLU A 76 -22.65 13.82 17.51
C GLU A 76 -23.87 12.93 17.78
N ILE A 77 -23.77 11.62 17.53
CA ILE A 77 -24.83 10.66 17.87
C ILE A 77 -24.90 10.47 19.39
N ALA A 78 -23.75 10.32 20.05
CA ALA A 78 -23.67 10.11 21.49
C ALA A 78 -24.21 11.31 22.28
N GLU A 79 -24.00 12.54 21.81
CA GLU A 79 -24.55 13.75 22.45
C GLU A 79 -26.08 13.88 22.36
N LYS A 80 -26.72 13.18 21.41
CA LYS A 80 -28.17 13.23 21.18
C LYS A 80 -28.94 12.12 21.91
N LEU A 81 -28.23 11.21 22.58
CA LEU A 81 -28.79 10.13 23.41
C LEU A 81 -28.91 10.58 24.87
#